data_AF-A0A7Z9R1B1-F1
#
_entry.id   AF-A0A7Z9R1B1-F1
#
_cell.length_a   1.000
_cell.length_b   1.000
_cell.length_c   1.000
_cell.angle_alpha   90.00
_cell.angle_beta   90.00
_cell.angle_gamma   90.00
#
_symmetry.space_group_name_H-M   'P 1'
#
loop_
_entity.id
_entity.type
_entity.pdbx_description
1 polymer ?
#
loop_
_entity_poly.entity_id
_entity_poly.type
_entity_poly.pdbx_seq_one_letter_code
_entity_poly.pdbx_strand_id
1 'polypeptide(L)' 'MAIQLEEEFNWYLANQDELVKSYDGKFIVIREQQVIGEYPNLGSAIDGTVAKGNEMGTFIV' A
#
# COMPACT_ATOMS: atom_id res chain seq x y z
N MET A 1 6.27 -15.93 -7.13
CA MET A 1 7.26 -15.22 -6.30
C MET A 1 6.60 -14.91 -4.98
N ALA A 2 7.25 -15.21 -3.85
CA ALA A 2 6.72 -14.86 -2.54
C ALA A 2 6.95 -13.36 -2.32
N ILE A 3 5.88 -12.62 -2.03
CA ILE A 3 5.98 -11.22 -1.65
C ILE A 3 6.47 -11.20 -0.20
N GLN A 4 7.63 -10.60 0.03
CA GLN A 4 8.15 -10.44 1.38
C GLN A 4 7.55 -9.17 1.99
N LEU A 5 6.47 -9.34 2.76
CA LEU A 5 5.82 -8.25 3.48
C LEU A 5 6.81 -7.43 4.35
N GLU A 6 7.86 -8.08 4.85
CA GLU A 6 8.93 -7.41 5.58
C GLU A 6 9.71 -6.42 4.71
N GLU A 7 10.02 -6.76 3.45
CA GLU A 7 10.71 -5.87 2.52
C GLU A 7 9.83 -4.67 2.14
N GLU A 8 8.55 -4.90 1.90
CA GLU A 8 7.56 -3.84 1.63
C GLU A 8 7.43 -2.88 2.82
N PHE A 9 7.38 -3.44 4.03
CA PHE A 9 7.29 -2.65 5.25
C PHE A 9 8.57 -1.83 5.49
N ASN A 10 9.75 -2.41 5.27
CA ASN A 10 11.01 -1.69 5.35
C ASN A 10 11.11 -0.58 4.30
N TRP A 11 10.60 -0.81 3.09
CA TRP A 11 10.51 0.23 2.06
C TRP A 11 9.57 1.36 2.48
N TYR A 12 8.41 1.03 3.05
CA TYR A 12 7.50 2.03 3.62
C TYR A 12 8.19 2.87 4.69
N LEU A 13 8.91 2.24 5.62
CA LEU A 13 9.64 2.96 6.68
C LEU A 13 10.71 3.89 6.10
N ALA A 14 11.44 3.45 5.07
CA ALA A 14 12.47 4.26 4.43
C ALA A 14 11.90 5.47 3.67
N ASN A 15 10.66 5.39 3.19
CA ASN A 15 10.00 6.43 2.39
C ASN A 15 8.87 7.15 3.14
N GLN A 16 8.66 6.86 4.43
CA GLN A 16 7.51 7.30 5.20
C GLN A 16 7.33 8.83 5.15
N ASP A 17 8.41 9.58 5.33
CA ASP A 17 8.35 11.05 5.31
C ASP A 17 7.86 11.63 3.98
N GLU A 18 8.23 11.01 2.85
CA GLU A 18 7.79 11.43 1.52
C GLU A 18 6.37 10.98 1.22
N LEU A 19 6.01 9.77 1.65
CA LEU A 19 4.68 9.21 1.49
C LEU A 19 3.64 10.02 2.27
N VAL A 20 3.94 10.40 3.52
CA VAL A 20 3.05 11.24 4.33
C VAL A 20 2.88 12.63 3.69
N LYS A 21 3.93 13.21 3.13
CA LYS A 21 3.83 14.50 2.41
C LYS A 21 3.00 14.40 1.13
N SER A 22 3.10 13.28 0.41
CA SER A 22 2.46 13.09 -0.90
C SER A 22 1.00 12.66 -0.81
N TYR A 23 0.67 11.88 0.22
CA TYR A 23 -0.62 11.21 0.38
C TYR A 23 -1.36 11.65 1.65
N ASP A 24 -1.02 12.81 2.19
CA ASP A 24 -1.53 13.36 3.46
C ASP A 24 -3.02 13.03 3.74
N GLY A 25 -3.26 12.31 4.84
CA GLY A 25 -4.60 11.89 5.28
C GLY A 25 -5.27 10.78 4.45
N LYS A 26 -4.60 10.21 3.44
CA LYS A 26 -5.09 9.07 2.64
C LYS A 26 -4.46 7.75 3.07
N PHE A 27 -5.17 6.67 2.78
CA PHE A 27 -4.68 5.30 2.89
C PHE A 27 -3.99 4.93 1.57
N ILE A 28 -2.73 4.53 1.65
CA ILE A 28 -1.94 4.12 0.49
C ILE A 28 -1.81 2.60 0.46
N VAL A 29 -1.78 2.04 -0.73
CA VAL A 29 -1.62 0.61 -0.92
C VAL A 29 -0.25 0.36 -1.52
N ILE A 30 0.57 -0.39 -0.80
CA ILE A 30 1.97 -0.66 -1.14
C ILE A 30 2.10 -2.12 -1.56
N ARG A 31 2.73 -2.35 -2.71
CA ARG A 31 3.03 -3.67 -3.24
C ARG A 31 4.20 -3.56 -4.21
N GLU A 32 5.16 -4.48 -4.16
CA GLU A 32 6.38 -4.45 -5.00
C GLU A 32 7.16 -3.14 -4.86
N GLN A 33 7.27 -2.60 -3.64
CA GLN A 33 7.97 -1.36 -3.30
C GLN A 33 7.46 -0.13 -4.04
N GLN A 34 6.15 -0.11 -4.33
CA GLN A 34 5.48 0.98 -5.02
C GLN A 34 4.08 1.18 -4.47
N VAL A 35 3.60 2.43 -4.54
CA VAL A 35 2.22 2.77 -4.22
C VAL A 35 1.34 2.45 -5.44
N ILE A 36 0.49 1.45 -5.32
CA ILE A 36 -0.44 0.99 -6.37
C ILE A 36 -1.86 1.57 -6.23
N GLY A 37 -2.12 2.30 -5.14
CA GLY A 37 -3.38 2.99 -4.93
C GLY A 37 -3.35 3.96 -3.75
N GLU A 38 -4.20 4.96 -3.82
CA GLU A 38 -4.48 5.91 -2.74
C GLU A 38 -5.99 6.04 -2.55
N TYR A 39 -6.45 6.06 -1.30
CA TYR A 39 -7.87 5.95 -0.98
C TYR A 39 -8.23 6.77 0.26
N PRO A 40 -9.47 7.25 0.36
CA PRO A 40 -9.89 8.10 1.47
C PRO A 40 -10.13 7.34 2.79
N ASN A 41 -10.28 6.01 2.74
CA ASN A 41 -10.52 5.19 3.93
C ASN A 41 -10.02 3.75 3.70
N LEU A 42 -9.80 3.04 4.80
CA LEU A 42 -9.30 1.66 4.82
C LEU A 42 -10.18 0.69 3.99
N GLY A 43 -11.51 0.79 4.12
CA GLY A 43 -12.43 -0.09 3.38
C GLY A 43 -12.30 0.07 1.87
N SER A 44 -12.26 1.32 1.40
CA SER A 44 -12.08 1.64 -0.02
C SER A 44 -10.72 1.19 -0.54
N ALA A 45 -9.68 1.23 0.31
CA ALA A 45 -8.35 0.77 -0.05
C ALA A 45 -8.30 -0.74 -0.26
N ILE A 46 -8.92 -1.51 0.63
CA ILE A 46 -9.01 -2.96 0.52
C ILE A 46 -9.88 -3.34 -0.68
N ASP A 47 -11.12 -2.85 -0.71
CA ASP A 47 -12.09 -3.19 -1.76
C ASP A 47 -11.60 -2.77 -3.14
N GLY A 48 -11.05 -1.56 -3.26
CA GLY A 48 -10.51 -1.04 -4.51
C GLY A 48 -9.30 -1.83 -5.00
N THR A 49 -8.45 -2.30 -4.08
CA THR A 49 -7.26 -3.09 -4.43
C THR A 49 -7.60 -4.51 -4.83
N VAL A 50 -8.55 -5.14 -4.13
CA VAL A 50 -9.09 -6.46 -4.49
C VAL A 50 -9.85 -6.39 -5.81
N ALA A 51 -10.65 -5.34 -6.03
CA ALA A 51 -11.35 -5.12 -7.30
C ALA A 51 -10.40 -4.94 -8.49
N LYS A 52 -9.17 -4.44 -8.25
CA LYS A 52 -8.09 -4.38 -9.25
C LYS A 52 -7.41 -5.73 -9.51
N GLY A 53 -7.85 -6.81 -8.87
CA GLY A 53 -7.33 -8.17 -9.08
C GLY A 53 -6.12 -8.52 -8.21
N ASN A 54 -5.83 -7.75 -7.16
CA ASN A 54 -4.78 -8.10 -6.20
C ASN A 54 -5.37 -9.01 -5.11
N GLU A 55 -4.70 -10.13 -4.83
CA GLU A 55 -5.14 -11.06 -3.79
C GLU A 55 -4.88 -10.50 -2.38
N MET A 56 -5.79 -10.76 -1.44
CA MET A 56 -5.57 -10.38 -0.04
C MET A 56 -4.32 -11.06 0.52
N GLY A 57 -3.54 -10.33 1.32
CA GLY A 57 -2.26 -10.80 1.85
C GLY A 57 -1.07 -10.61 0.90
N THR A 58 -1.28 -10.01 -0.28
CA THR A 58 -0.22 -9.68 -1.25
C THR A 58 0.16 -8.20 -1.28
N PHE A 59 -0.43 -7.37 -0.40
CA PHE A 59 -0.22 -5.93 -0.33
C PHE A 59 -0.39 -5.42 1.10
N ILE A 60 0.18 -4.23 1.37
CA ILE A 60 0.03 -3.49 2.63
C ILE A 60 -0.87 -2.28 2.37
N VAL A 61 -1.70 -1.93 3.36
CA VAL A 61 -2.55 -0.74 3.38
C VAL A 61 -2.20 0.12 4.59
#